data_AF-A0AA43JPH6-F1
#
_entry.id   AF-A0AA43JPH6-F1
#
_cell.length_a   1.000
_cell.length_b   1.000
_cell.length_c   1.000
_cell.angle_alpha   90.00
_cell.angle_beta   90.00
_cell.angle_gamma   90.00
#
_symmetry.space_group_name_H-M   'P 1'
#
loop_
_entity.id
_entity.type
_entity.pdbx_description
1 polymer ?
#
loop_
_entity_poly.entity_id
_entity_poly.type
_entity_poly.pdbx_seq_one_letter_code
_entity_poly.pdbx_strand_id
1 'polypeptide(L)'
;NPGLWTAATQTHFAYPGNRFYPALLKAGIIDWSIDPSAGMTDDDRRRFTERGLGISNVAPRATAKASELSNEELRQGAERLVASIELWRPTVVAIAGITAYRTGFSRPRAIMGRQSELIGGAELWVLPNPSGLNAHESIDSLAAWYRQASDAAGATEREIG
;
A
#
# COMPACT_ATOMS: atom_id res chain seq x y z
N ASN A 1 14.99 -18.57 -3.33
CA ASN A 1 13.69 -18.23 -3.95
C ASN A 1 12.59 -18.62 -2.99
N PRO A 2 12.20 -17.72 -2.06
CA PRO A 2 11.32 -18.00 -0.95
C PRO A 2 9.96 -17.37 -1.23
N GLY A 3 9.06 -18.19 -1.76
CA GLY A 3 7.71 -17.79 -2.14
C GLY A 3 6.89 -17.30 -0.95
N LEU A 4 6.93 -15.99 -0.66
CA LEU A 4 6.18 -15.33 0.42
C LEU A 4 5.54 -14.01 -0.02
N TRP A 5 5.79 -13.61 -1.27
CA TRP A 5 4.72 -13.20 -2.19
C TRP A 5 3.64 -14.31 -2.34
N THR A 6 3.93 -15.56 -1.92
CA THR A 6 3.03 -16.74 -1.92
C THR A 6 2.07 -16.75 -0.73
N ALA A 7 1.63 -15.58 -0.29
CA ALA A 7 0.41 -15.14 -0.93
C ALA A 7 0.31 -13.61 -0.84
N ALA A 8 -0.01 -12.97 -1.96
CA ALA A 8 -1.13 -12.06 -1.94
C ALA A 8 -2.25 -12.80 -1.20
N THR A 9 -2.29 -12.70 0.15
CA THR A 9 -3.03 -13.61 1.05
C THR A 9 -4.51 -13.30 0.92
N GLN A 10 -5.02 -13.76 -0.21
CA GLN A 10 -6.39 -13.73 -0.71
C GLN A 10 -7.00 -12.34 -0.74
N THR A 11 -6.29 -11.48 -1.48
CA THR A 11 -6.69 -10.14 -1.92
C THR A 11 -6.73 -9.10 -0.80
N HIS A 12 -5.63 -8.40 -0.61
CA HIS A 12 -5.66 -7.12 0.08
C HIS A 12 -6.61 -6.20 -0.68
N PHE A 13 -7.46 -5.48 0.05
CA PHE A 13 -8.50 -4.63 -0.53
C PHE A 13 -9.62 -5.38 -1.29
N ALA A 14 -9.86 -6.68 -1.02
CA ALA A 14 -10.94 -7.46 -1.67
C ALA A 14 -12.37 -7.00 -1.37
N TYR A 15 -12.57 -6.20 -0.32
CA TYR A 15 -13.91 -5.84 0.12
C TYR A 15 -14.66 -5.08 -0.97
N PRO A 16 -15.91 -5.46 -1.30
CA PRO A 16 -16.75 -4.70 -2.19
C PRO A 16 -16.79 -3.23 -1.76
N GLY A 17 -16.40 -2.34 -2.67
CA GLY A 17 -16.31 -0.90 -2.43
C GLY A 17 -14.94 -0.38 -1.99
N ASN A 18 -13.92 -1.24 -1.85
CA ASN A 18 -12.55 -0.77 -1.71
C ASN A 18 -12.05 -0.14 -3.03
N ARG A 19 -11.42 1.03 -2.93
CA ARG A 19 -11.04 1.86 -4.08
C ARG A 19 -9.57 1.71 -4.47
N PHE A 20 -8.80 0.82 -3.82
CA PHE A 20 -7.36 0.68 -4.04
C PHE A 20 -6.99 0.37 -5.50
N TYR A 21 -7.47 -0.76 -6.06
CA TYR A 21 -7.13 -1.13 -7.45
C TYR A 21 -7.70 -0.15 -8.49
N PRO A 22 -8.96 0.33 -8.38
CA PRO A 22 -9.45 1.39 -9.26
C PRO A 22 -8.60 2.67 -9.21
N ALA A 23 -8.12 3.07 -8.03
CA ALA A 23 -7.26 4.23 -7.87
C ALA A 23 -5.85 4.01 -8.44
N LEU A 24 -5.28 2.80 -8.33
CA LEU A 24 -4.01 2.46 -9.00
C LEU A 24 -4.11 2.58 -10.52
N LEU A 25 -5.19 2.05 -11.11
CA LEU A 25 -5.45 2.14 -12.54
C LEU A 25 -5.65 3.60 -12.97
N LYS A 26 -6.46 4.36 -12.22
CA LYS A 26 -6.67 5.80 -12.48
C LYS A 26 -5.39 6.62 -12.32
N ALA A 27 -4.50 6.23 -11.40
CA ALA A 27 -3.20 6.83 -11.22
C ALA A 27 -2.22 6.47 -12.37
N GLY A 28 -2.55 5.52 -13.25
CA GLY A 28 -1.66 5.05 -14.31
C GLY A 28 -0.47 4.23 -13.82
N ILE A 29 -0.51 3.79 -12.56
CA ILE A 29 0.53 2.94 -11.94
C ILE A 29 0.45 1.52 -12.53
N ILE A 30 -0.78 1.08 -12.82
CA ILE A 30 -1.10 -0.13 -13.58
C ILE A 30 -1.94 0.25 -14.79
N ASP A 31 -1.85 -0.55 -15.86
CA ASP A 31 -2.59 -0.36 -17.13
C ASP A 31 -3.66 -1.43 -17.38
N TRP A 32 -4.03 -2.19 -16.35
CA TRP A 32 -5.08 -3.20 -16.42
C TRP A 32 -5.96 -3.17 -15.17
N SER A 33 -7.17 -3.69 -15.30
CA SER A 33 -8.11 -3.79 -14.19
C SER A 33 -7.84 -5.07 -13.40
N ILE A 34 -7.86 -4.95 -12.07
CA ILE A 34 -7.91 -6.08 -11.13
C ILE A 34 -9.28 -6.07 -10.48
N ASP A 35 -10.01 -7.17 -10.60
CA ASP A 35 -11.26 -7.37 -9.87
C ASP A 35 -10.93 -7.69 -8.40
N PRO A 36 -11.24 -6.80 -7.45
CA PRO A 36 -10.96 -7.05 -6.04
C PRO A 36 -11.75 -8.26 -5.50
N SER A 37 -12.92 -8.57 -6.07
CA SER A 37 -13.77 -9.67 -5.61
C SER A 37 -13.25 -11.04 -6.04
N ALA A 38 -12.57 -11.11 -7.19
CA ALA A 38 -11.91 -12.32 -7.69
C ALA A 38 -10.47 -12.46 -7.15
N GLY A 39 -9.87 -11.34 -6.77
CA GLY A 39 -8.47 -11.28 -6.35
C GLY A 39 -7.47 -11.20 -7.48
N MET A 40 -6.21 -11.07 -7.10
CA MET A 40 -5.11 -11.09 -8.08
C MET A 40 -4.91 -12.51 -8.60
N THR A 41 -4.90 -12.65 -9.92
CA THR A 41 -4.40 -13.85 -10.61
C THR A 41 -2.88 -13.92 -10.52
N ASP A 42 -2.28 -15.06 -10.88
CA ASP A 42 -0.81 -15.15 -10.98
C ASP A 42 -0.24 -14.19 -12.04
N ASP A 43 -1.02 -13.88 -13.07
CA ASP A 43 -0.67 -12.90 -14.09
C ASP A 43 -0.57 -11.49 -13.50
N ASP A 44 -1.58 -11.09 -12.72
CA ASP A 44 -1.59 -9.81 -12.02
C ASP A 44 -0.38 -9.66 -11.09
N ARG A 45 -0.04 -10.71 -10.33
CA ARG A 45 1.11 -10.71 -9.42
C ARG A 45 2.42 -10.51 -10.17
N ARG A 46 2.58 -11.20 -11.30
CA ARG A 46 3.76 -11.11 -12.15
C ARG A 46 3.90 -9.70 -12.73
N ARG A 47 2.84 -9.16 -13.33
CA ARG A 47 2.82 -7.80 -13.90
C ARG A 47 3.07 -6.71 -12.85
N PHE A 48 2.58 -6.88 -11.61
CA PHE A 48 2.92 -5.99 -10.49
C PHE A 48 4.43 -5.97 -10.24
N THR A 49 5.01 -7.17 -10.11
CA THR A 49 6.42 -7.31 -9.76
C THR A 49 7.33 -6.81 -10.89
N GLU A 50 6.98 -7.05 -12.15
CA GLU A 50 7.70 -6.53 -13.33
C GLU A 50 7.74 -5.00 -13.38
N ARG A 51 6.71 -4.33 -12.85
CA ARG A 51 6.67 -2.86 -12.68
C ARG A 51 7.38 -2.38 -11.41
N GLY A 52 8.00 -3.26 -10.63
CA GLY A 52 8.67 -2.94 -9.38
C GLY A 52 7.72 -2.65 -8.21
N LEU A 53 6.45 -3.09 -8.32
CA LEU A 53 5.44 -2.87 -7.28
C LEU A 53 5.38 -4.05 -6.31
N GLY A 54 5.22 -3.73 -5.02
CA GLY A 54 4.94 -4.69 -3.97
C GLY A 54 3.77 -4.22 -3.11
N ILE A 55 2.94 -5.16 -2.64
CA ILE A 55 1.85 -4.90 -1.69
C ILE A 55 2.11 -5.76 -0.46
N SER A 56 2.04 -5.15 0.72
CA SER A 56 2.13 -5.85 2.01
C SER A 56 1.10 -5.30 2.98
N ASN A 57 0.64 -6.16 3.90
CA ASN A 57 -0.18 -5.74 5.03
C ASN A 57 0.69 -5.48 6.26
N VAL A 58 0.34 -4.44 7.01
CA VAL A 58 0.93 -4.17 8.34
C VAL A 58 0.47 -5.24 9.33
N ALA A 59 -0.80 -5.67 9.28
CA ALA A 59 -1.33 -6.69 10.21
C ALA A 59 -1.30 -8.10 9.61
N PRO A 60 -1.04 -9.15 10.43
CA PRO A 60 -0.88 -10.53 9.98
C PRO A 60 -2.22 -11.20 9.65
N ARG A 61 -3.35 -10.59 10.02
CA ARG A 61 -4.71 -11.07 9.73
C ARG A 61 -5.40 -10.12 8.76
N ALA A 62 -6.00 -10.66 7.71
CA ALA A 62 -6.97 -9.93 6.89
C ALA A 62 -8.16 -9.57 7.79
N THR A 63 -8.28 -8.29 8.18
CA THR A 63 -9.48 -7.79 8.84
C THR A 63 -10.30 -6.98 7.86
N ALA A 64 -11.63 -7.15 7.93
CA ALA A 64 -12.57 -6.39 7.12
C ALA A 64 -12.43 -4.88 7.32
N LYS A 65 -11.97 -4.51 8.52
CA LYS A 65 -11.86 -3.15 8.98
C LYS A 65 -10.56 -3.00 9.75
N ALA A 66 -9.79 -1.97 9.40
CA ALA A 66 -8.64 -1.53 10.18
C ALA A 66 -9.00 -1.21 11.64
N SER A 67 -10.27 -0.92 11.93
CA SER A 67 -10.80 -0.67 13.29
C SER A 67 -10.87 -1.91 14.18
N GLU A 68 -10.70 -3.12 13.63
CA GLU A 68 -10.72 -4.37 14.39
C GLU A 68 -9.32 -4.80 14.88
N LEU A 69 -8.27 -4.06 14.47
CA LEU A 69 -6.90 -4.32 14.92
C LEU A 69 -6.66 -3.58 16.24
N SER A 70 -6.15 -4.32 17.23
CA SER A 70 -5.67 -3.71 18.46
C SER A 70 -4.44 -2.84 18.20
N ASN A 71 -4.18 -1.88 19.11
CA ASN A 71 -2.97 -1.06 19.04
C ASN A 71 -1.70 -1.90 19.07
N GLU A 72 -1.73 -3.04 19.77
CA GLU A 72 -0.60 -3.96 19.86
C GLU A 72 -0.34 -4.69 18.53
N GLU A 73 -1.39 -5.18 17.87
CA GLU A 73 -1.28 -5.79 16.53
C GLU A 73 -0.72 -4.81 15.50
N LEU A 74 -1.09 -3.52 15.61
CA LEU A 74 -0.55 -2.47 14.74
C LEU A 74 0.94 -2.21 14.99
N ARG A 75 1.40 -2.24 16.24
CA ARG A 75 2.82 -2.06 16.58
C ARG A 75 3.68 -3.23 16.11
N GLN A 76 3.27 -4.45 16.43
CA GLN A 76 3.95 -5.65 15.94
C GLN A 76 3.95 -5.71 14.41
N GLY A 77 2.87 -5.21 13.80
CA GLY A 77 2.78 -5.08 12.36
C GLY A 77 3.78 -4.11 11.76
N ALA A 78 3.95 -2.94 12.38
CA ALA A 78 4.94 -1.96 11.99
C ALA A 78 6.36 -2.53 12.09
N GLU A 79 6.69 -3.25 13.17
CA GLU A 79 8.00 -3.90 13.34
C GLU A 79 8.31 -4.90 12.22
N ARG A 80 7.35 -5.77 11.88
CA ARG A 80 7.50 -6.72 10.76
C ARG A 80 7.65 -6.01 9.41
N LEU A 81 6.92 -4.91 9.22
CA LEU A 81 7.04 -4.11 8.00
C LEU A 81 8.44 -3.49 7.89
N VAL A 82 8.99 -2.93 8.98
CA VAL A 82 10.36 -2.40 8.99
C VAL A 82 11.38 -3.47 8.60
N ALA A 83 11.31 -4.66 9.20
CA ALA A 83 12.21 -5.77 8.84
C ALA A 83 12.09 -6.16 7.35
N SER A 84 10.89 -6.12 6.79
CA SER A 84 10.66 -6.39 5.37
C SER A 84 11.26 -5.29 4.49
N ILE A 85 11.12 -4.02 4.88
CA ILE A 85 11.69 -2.89 4.14
C ILE A 85 13.21 -2.95 4.14
N GLU A 86 13.84 -3.27 5.27
CA GLU A 86 15.30 -3.42 5.36
C GLU A 86 15.83 -4.57 4.49
N LEU A 87 15.07 -5.66 4.38
CA LEU A 87 15.41 -6.78 3.51
C LEU A 87 15.30 -6.43 2.02
N TRP A 88 14.19 -5.82 1.61
CA TRP A 88 13.87 -5.60 0.20
C TRP A 88 14.38 -4.27 -0.35
N ARG A 89 14.68 -3.30 0.53
CA ARG A 89 15.19 -1.96 0.21
C ARG A 89 14.40 -1.26 -0.92
N PRO A 90 13.07 -1.12 -0.79
CA PRO A 90 12.29 -0.35 -1.75
C PRO A 90 12.71 1.13 -1.75
N THR A 91 12.55 1.81 -2.88
CA THR A 91 12.80 3.26 -2.97
C THR A 91 11.77 4.06 -2.17
N VAL A 92 10.50 3.67 -2.27
CA VAL A 92 9.36 4.34 -1.62
C VAL A 92 8.50 3.30 -0.91
N VAL A 93 8.00 3.66 0.27
CA VAL A 93 6.99 2.92 1.02
C VAL A 93 5.77 3.81 1.23
N ALA A 94 4.61 3.34 0.78
CA ALA A 94 3.33 4.02 0.97
C ALA A 94 2.44 3.25 1.96
N ILE A 95 2.13 3.88 3.11
CA ILE A 95 1.22 3.32 4.11
C ILE A 95 -0.18 3.91 3.91
N ALA A 96 -1.12 3.07 3.49
CA ALA A 96 -2.51 3.47 3.25
C ALA A 96 -3.33 3.46 4.55
N GLY A 97 -3.45 4.62 5.20
CA GLY A 97 -4.26 4.83 6.40
C GLY A 97 -3.48 5.50 7.54
N ILE A 98 -3.76 6.78 7.76
CA ILE A 98 -3.06 7.60 8.76
C ILE A 98 -3.21 7.09 10.20
N THR A 99 -4.38 6.55 10.59
CA THR A 99 -4.59 6.04 11.96
C THR A 99 -3.73 4.83 12.24
N ALA A 100 -3.68 3.87 11.31
CA ALA A 100 -2.83 2.68 11.45
C ALA A 100 -1.36 3.08 11.52
N TYR A 101 -0.93 4.04 10.71
CA TYR A 101 0.43 4.58 10.76
C TYR A 101 0.74 5.23 12.12
N ARG A 102 -0.08 6.18 12.57
CA ARG A 102 0.12 6.92 13.84
C ARG A 102 0.23 5.97 15.02
N THR A 103 -0.61 4.93 15.07
CA THR A 103 -0.61 3.94 16.14
C THR A 103 0.56 2.96 16.02
N GLY A 104 0.72 2.32 14.86
CA GLY A 104 1.73 1.27 14.67
C GLY A 104 3.16 1.78 14.80
N PHE A 105 3.43 2.98 14.27
CA PHE A 105 4.76 3.60 14.31
C PHE A 105 4.95 4.56 15.50
N SER A 106 3.97 4.67 16.39
CA SER A 106 3.99 5.61 17.52
C SER A 106 4.30 7.06 17.09
N ARG A 107 3.61 7.52 16.04
CA ARG A 107 3.76 8.86 15.43
C ARG A 107 2.45 9.64 15.53
N PRO A 108 1.96 10.03 16.73
CA PRO A 108 0.60 10.56 16.91
C PRO A 108 0.32 11.88 16.15
N ARG A 109 1.36 12.64 15.81
CA ARG A 109 1.28 13.93 15.10
C ARG A 109 1.56 13.84 13.60
N ALA A 110 1.74 12.65 13.04
CA ALA A 110 1.98 12.49 11.61
C ALA A 110 0.83 13.06 10.78
N ILE A 111 1.13 13.58 9.59
CA ILE A 111 0.16 14.08 8.60
C ILE A 111 0.21 13.24 7.34
N MET A 112 -0.78 13.35 6.46
CA MET A 112 -0.77 12.68 5.15
C MET A 112 0.32 13.26 4.24
N GLY A 113 0.74 12.49 3.26
CA GLY A 113 1.79 12.81 2.30
C GLY A 113 3.16 12.28 2.68
N ARG A 114 4.20 12.85 2.05
CA ARG A 114 5.61 12.53 2.31
C ARG A 114 5.98 12.85 3.75
N GLN A 115 6.63 11.91 4.42
CA GLN A 115 7.19 12.10 5.75
C GLN A 115 8.64 12.59 5.63
N SER A 116 9.11 13.37 6.60
CA SER A 116 10.51 13.83 6.66
C SER A 116 11.49 12.71 7.03
N GLU A 117 11.01 11.67 7.68
CA GLU A 117 11.79 10.50 8.10
C GLU A 117 11.78 9.43 7.01
N LEU A 118 12.91 8.75 6.83
CA LEU A 118 12.99 7.52 6.05
C LEU A 118 12.62 6.32 6.92
N ILE A 119 12.16 5.25 6.28
CA ILE A 119 11.89 3.96 6.91
C ILE A 119 12.77 2.90 6.26
N GLY A 120 13.72 2.31 7.00
CA GLY A 120 14.66 1.33 6.44
C GLY A 120 15.42 1.83 5.19
N GLY A 121 15.67 3.14 5.10
CA GLY A 121 16.28 3.81 3.95
C GLY A 121 15.32 4.21 2.81
N ALA A 122 14.06 3.78 2.86
CA ALA A 122 13.04 4.13 1.88
C ALA A 122 12.36 5.47 2.22
N GLU A 123 11.96 6.22 1.19
CA GLU A 123 11.10 7.39 1.37
C GLU A 123 9.71 6.96 1.82
N LEU A 124 9.19 7.58 2.88
CA LEU A 124 7.92 7.19 3.49
C LEU A 124 6.78 8.14 3.12
N TRP A 125 5.67 7.56 2.67
CA TRP A 125 4.43 8.25 2.38
C TRP A 125 3.28 7.71 3.22
N VAL A 126 2.44 8.60 3.76
CA VAL A 126 1.21 8.23 4.48
C VAL A 126 0.02 8.68 3.65
N LEU A 127 -0.76 7.73 3.17
CA LEU A 127 -1.85 7.97 2.23
C LEU A 127 -3.20 7.80 2.91
N PRO A 128 -4.30 8.33 2.35
CA PRO A 128 -5.63 8.02 2.85
C PRO A 128 -5.96 6.53 2.74
N ASN A 129 -6.88 6.06 3.59
CA ASN A 129 -7.36 4.69 3.53
C ASN A 129 -8.33 4.54 2.34
N PRO A 130 -8.13 3.56 1.43
CA PRO A 130 -8.98 3.34 0.25
C PRO A 130 -10.29 2.61 0.54
N SER A 131 -10.57 2.25 1.81
CA SER A 131 -11.84 1.64 2.19
C SER A 131 -13.03 2.48 1.73
N GLY A 132 -14.07 1.81 1.23
CA GLY A 132 -15.31 2.46 0.82
C GLY A 132 -16.02 3.24 1.94
N LEU A 133 -15.73 2.89 3.20
CA LEU A 133 -16.22 3.58 4.41
C LEU A 133 -15.58 4.96 4.62
N ASN A 134 -14.46 5.25 3.96
CA ASN A 134 -13.88 6.57 3.97
C ASN A 134 -14.67 7.48 3.02
N ALA A 135 -15.63 8.24 3.56
CA ALA A 135 -16.49 9.13 2.78
C ALA A 135 -15.76 10.38 2.25
N HIS A 136 -14.58 10.69 2.77
CA HIS A 136 -13.79 11.85 2.35
C HIS A 136 -12.94 11.59 1.10
N GLU A 137 -12.86 10.34 0.64
CA GLU A 137 -11.97 9.96 -0.46
C GLU A 137 -12.73 9.31 -1.61
N SER A 138 -12.52 9.84 -2.81
CA SER A 138 -12.97 9.26 -4.08
C SER A 138 -11.85 8.46 -4.74
N ILE A 139 -12.16 7.77 -5.83
CA ILE A 139 -11.13 7.12 -6.67
C ILE A 139 -10.15 8.18 -7.20
N ASP A 140 -10.65 9.35 -7.60
CA ASP A 140 -9.82 10.42 -8.15
C ASP A 140 -8.88 11.04 -7.11
N SER A 141 -9.36 11.28 -5.88
CA SER A 141 -8.51 11.81 -4.82
C SER A 141 -7.44 10.81 -4.38
N LEU A 142 -7.81 9.52 -4.25
CA LEU A 142 -6.85 8.44 -3.98
C LEU A 142 -5.83 8.30 -5.10
N ALA A 143 -6.25 8.38 -6.37
CA ALA A 143 -5.36 8.31 -7.51
C ALA A 143 -4.35 9.46 -7.52
N ALA A 144 -4.74 10.67 -7.12
CA ALA A 144 -3.83 11.80 -6.97
C ALA A 144 -2.78 11.56 -5.89
N TRP A 145 -3.16 10.98 -4.74
CA TRP A 145 -2.21 10.58 -3.69
C TRP A 145 -1.26 9.48 -4.16
N TYR A 146 -1.78 8.48 -4.86
CA TYR A 146 -0.99 7.33 -5.32
C TYR A 146 0.03 7.75 -6.37
N ARG A 147 -0.38 8.64 -7.29
CA ARG A 147 0.52 9.21 -8.30
C ARG A 147 1.69 9.94 -7.65
N GLN A 148 1.45 10.79 -6.66
CA GLN A 148 2.54 11.51 -5.97
C GLN A 148 3.59 10.57 -5.36
N ALA A 149 3.15 9.50 -4.68
CA ALA A 149 4.08 8.50 -4.13
C ALA A 149 4.79 7.68 -5.22
N SER A 150 4.09 7.38 -6.32
CA SER A 150 4.66 6.66 -7.47
C SER A 150 5.70 7.47 -8.23
N ASP A 151 5.46 8.77 -8.41
CA ASP A 151 6.38 9.70 -9.06
C ASP A 151 7.68 9.80 -8.25
N ALA A 152 7.59 9.84 -6.91
CA ALA A 152 8.76 9.81 -6.02
C ALA A 152 9.58 8.52 -6.15
N ALA A 153 8.97 7.42 -6.62
CA ALA A 153 9.67 6.15 -6.88
C ALA A 153 10.34 6.10 -8.26
N GLY A 154 10.16 7.12 -9.10
CA GLY A 154 10.60 7.12 -10.51
C GLY A 154 9.79 6.17 -11.41
N ALA A 155 8.62 5.73 -10.95
CA ALA A 155 7.81 4.74 -11.67
C ALA A 155 7.07 5.31 -12.89
N THR A 156 6.97 6.64 -13.01
CA THR A 156 6.35 7.35 -14.13
C THR A 156 7.35 7.98 -15.10
N GLU A 157 8.66 7.93 -14.81
CA GLU A 157 9.74 8.48 -15.64
C GLU A 157 10.51 7.42 -16.46
N ARG A 158 10.04 6.17 -16.53
CA ARG A 158 10.60 5.22 -17.51
C ARG A 158 10.08 5.55 -18.90
N GLU A 159 10.53 6.66 -19.46
CA GLU A 159 10.56 6.85 -20.91
C GLU A 159 11.40 5.72 -21.50
N ILE A 160 10.81 5.06 -22.49
CA ILE A 160 11.45 4.04 -23.31
C ILE A 160 12.54 4.77 -24.11
N GLY A 161 13.79 4.63 -23.66
CA GLY A 161 14.97 4.89 -24.47
C GLY A 161 15.26 3.72 -25.40
#